data_AF-W9HIW5-F1
#
_entry.id   AF-W9HIW5-F1
#
_cell.length_a   1.000
_cell.length_b   1.000
_cell.length_c   1.000
_cell.angle_alpha   90.00
_cell.angle_beta   90.00
_cell.angle_gamma   90.00
#
_symmetry.space_group_name_H-M   'P 1'
#
loop_
_entity.id
_entity.type
_entity.pdbx_description
1 polymer ?
#
loop_
_entity_poly.entity_id
_entity_poly.type
_entity_poly.pdbx_seq_one_letter_code
_entity_poly.pdbx_strand_id
1 'polypeptide(L)'
;MSSHQRPVGREDFAVALVCALSLEFDAVCMVVDEFWDEDGDQFGKTGGDRNMYVTGRIDKHNVVIVLLGKGKVNSATAASDLRTSYPNICLTILVGVCGAVPSTDGNGIRLGDVVISDSIVQYDFGHQTDQEFVRKKTFHGDLVPKEILNLLESLQTFLGKRRLMKDSATSIEELKETAARLGQHEIYDRPEKKNY
;
A
#
# COMPACT_ATOMS: atom_id res chain seq x y z
N MET A 1 13.25 -21.45 -15.89
CA MET A 1 13.62 -20.53 -14.81
C MET A 1 13.98 -19.21 -15.47
N SER A 2 13.08 -18.22 -15.48
CA SER A 2 13.45 -16.88 -15.92
C SER A 2 14.42 -16.33 -14.87
N SER A 3 15.66 -16.03 -15.26
CA SER A 3 16.58 -15.28 -14.43
C SER A 3 15.97 -13.88 -14.25
N HIS A 4 15.42 -13.60 -13.06
CA HIS A 4 14.98 -12.25 -12.73
C HIS A 4 16.24 -11.39 -12.64
N GLN A 5 16.36 -10.40 -13.52
CA GLN A 5 17.54 -9.55 -13.59
C GLN A 5 17.45 -8.49 -12.48
N ARG A 6 18.48 -8.43 -11.63
CA ARG A 6 18.61 -7.41 -10.58
C ARG A 6 18.56 -6.01 -11.22
N PRO A 7 17.84 -5.04 -10.63
CA PRO A 7 17.84 -3.67 -11.12
C PRO A 7 19.25 -3.08 -11.10
N VAL A 8 19.57 -2.28 -12.12
CA VAL A 8 20.86 -1.61 -12.30
C VAL A 8 20.78 -0.17 -11.78
N GLY A 9 19.59 0.44 -11.83
CA GLY A 9 19.37 1.81 -11.38
C GLY A 9 18.00 2.05 -10.75
N ARG A 10 17.78 3.27 -10.27
CA ARG A 10 16.50 3.71 -9.65
C ARG A 10 15.36 3.77 -10.68
N GLU A 11 15.71 3.90 -11.94
CA GLU A 11 14.83 3.85 -13.11
C GLU A 11 14.18 2.47 -13.35
N ASP A 12 14.72 1.39 -12.76
CA ASP A 12 14.20 0.02 -12.93
C ASP A 12 13.06 -0.31 -11.94
N PHE A 13 12.67 0.66 -11.10
CA PHE A 13 11.58 0.54 -10.15
C PHE A 13 10.32 1.23 -10.67
N ALA A 14 9.30 0.42 -10.95
CA ALA A 14 8.01 0.91 -11.45
C ALA A 14 6.93 1.00 -10.36
N VAL A 15 7.12 0.28 -9.24
CA VAL A 15 6.14 0.15 -8.16
C VAL A 15 6.74 0.65 -6.85
N ALA A 16 5.98 1.48 -6.14
CA ALA A 16 6.30 1.91 -4.79
C ALA A 16 5.25 1.46 -3.78
N LEU A 17 5.71 0.98 -2.62
CA LEU A 17 4.88 0.63 -1.48
C LEU A 17 5.12 1.66 -0.38
N VAL A 18 4.06 2.35 0.02
CA VAL A 18 4.12 3.44 1.01
C VAL A 18 3.41 2.97 2.27
N CYS A 19 4.10 3.00 3.40
CA CYS A 19 3.56 2.60 4.70
C CYS A 19 3.54 3.80 5.65
N ALA A 20 2.51 3.93 6.49
CA ALA A 20 2.41 5.03 7.44
C ALA A 20 2.96 4.68 8.83
N LEU A 21 2.92 3.40 9.20
CA LEU A 21 3.35 2.89 10.49
C LEU A 21 4.46 1.85 10.32
N SER A 22 5.34 1.75 11.32
CA SER A 22 6.42 0.76 11.32
C SER A 22 5.89 -0.68 11.25
N LEU A 23 4.76 -0.98 11.89
CA LEU A 23 4.16 -2.32 11.81
C LEU A 23 3.69 -2.67 10.39
N GLU A 24 3.22 -1.68 9.63
CA GLU A 24 2.76 -1.87 8.25
C GLU A 24 3.97 -2.11 7.35
N PHE A 25 5.04 -1.33 7.59
CA PHE A 25 6.32 -1.49 6.91
C PHE A 25 6.93 -2.88 7.17
N ASP A 26 6.97 -3.31 8.43
CA ASP A 26 7.49 -4.64 8.80
C ASP A 26 6.69 -5.75 8.12
N ALA A 27 5.35 -5.65 8.11
CA ALA A 27 4.48 -6.62 7.43
C ALA A 27 4.71 -6.66 5.91
N VAL A 28 4.91 -5.50 5.27
CA VAL A 28 5.26 -5.44 3.84
C VAL A 28 6.62 -6.08 3.58
N CYS A 29 7.63 -5.80 4.42
CA CYS A 29 8.95 -6.42 4.30
C CYS A 29 8.89 -7.95 4.44
N MET A 30 7.99 -8.50 5.27
CA MET A 30 7.84 -9.95 5.40
C MET A 30 7.29 -10.66 4.15
N VAL A 31 6.66 -9.94 3.22
CA VAL A 31 6.16 -10.50 1.95
C VAL A 31 7.06 -10.19 0.75
N VAL A 32 8.24 -9.59 0.99
CA VAL A 32 9.24 -9.37 -0.06
C VAL A 32 9.97 -10.67 -0.35
N ASP A 33 10.04 -11.05 -1.63
CA ASP A 33 10.70 -12.30 -2.05
C ASP A 33 12.23 -12.20 -1.91
N GLU A 34 12.77 -11.02 -2.20
CA GLU A 34 14.21 -10.78 -2.29
C GLU A 34 14.50 -9.28 -2.08
N PHE A 35 15.45 -8.98 -1.20
CA PHE A 35 15.88 -7.62 -0.93
C PHE A 35 17.09 -7.25 -1.79
N TRP A 36 17.10 -6.01 -2.30
CA TRP A 36 18.18 -5.48 -3.12
C TRP A 36 19.19 -4.65 -2.34
N ASP A 37 18.99 -4.47 -1.04
CA ASP A 37 19.81 -3.64 -0.14
C ASP A 37 20.48 -4.42 1.00
N GLU A 38 20.43 -5.76 1.00
CA GLU A 38 21.07 -6.61 2.03
C GLU A 38 22.58 -6.37 2.13
N ASP A 39 23.24 -6.17 0.98
CA ASP A 39 24.68 -5.86 0.89
C ASP A 39 24.96 -4.34 0.93
N GLY A 40 23.98 -3.55 1.35
CA GLY A 40 24.00 -2.09 1.36
C GLY A 40 23.13 -1.45 0.27
N ASP A 41 22.74 -0.21 0.51
CA ASP A 41 21.91 0.57 -0.42
C ASP A 41 22.71 1.03 -1.64
N GLN A 42 22.58 0.28 -2.74
CA GLN A 42 23.23 0.57 -4.01
C GLN A 42 22.50 1.65 -4.83
N PHE A 43 21.23 1.89 -4.55
CA PHE A 43 20.38 2.78 -5.35
C PHE A 43 20.38 4.20 -4.79
N GLY A 44 20.39 4.34 -3.46
CA GLY A 44 20.41 5.61 -2.77
C GLY A 44 19.16 6.44 -3.04
N LYS A 45 19.35 7.76 -3.00
CA LYS A 45 18.30 8.76 -3.19
C LYS A 45 18.89 10.07 -3.69
N THR A 46 18.05 10.94 -4.26
CA THR A 46 18.52 12.26 -4.68
C THR A 46 18.92 13.13 -3.49
N GLY A 47 19.83 14.07 -3.71
CA GLY A 47 20.24 15.03 -2.68
C GLY A 47 19.06 15.83 -2.13
N GLY A 48 18.94 15.90 -0.81
CA GLY A 48 17.83 16.58 -0.13
C GLY A 48 16.66 15.66 0.26
N ASP A 49 16.57 14.47 -0.32
CA ASP A 49 15.60 13.45 0.06
C ASP A 49 15.93 12.92 1.47
N ARG A 50 14.95 13.00 2.37
CA ARG A 50 15.08 12.57 3.77
C ARG A 50 14.41 11.23 4.07
N ASN A 51 13.77 10.61 3.08
CA ASN A 51 13.15 9.31 3.24
C ASN A 51 14.19 8.23 3.46
N MET A 52 13.77 7.15 4.12
CA MET A 52 14.49 5.89 4.12
C MET A 52 13.74 4.94 3.19
N TYR A 53 14.49 4.29 2.32
CA TYR A 53 13.95 3.32 1.38
C TYR A 53 14.48 1.94 1.70
N VAL A 54 13.61 0.96 1.50
CA VAL A 54 14.03 -0.43 1.29
C VAL A 54 13.71 -0.80 -0.14
N THR A 55 14.59 -1.57 -0.77
CA THR A 55 14.40 -2.00 -2.16
C THR A 55 14.35 -3.51 -2.22
N GLY A 56 13.46 -4.03 -3.07
CA GLY A 56 13.31 -5.47 -3.21
C GLY A 56 12.48 -5.88 -4.40
N ARG A 57 12.08 -7.16 -4.40
CA ARG A 57 11.26 -7.78 -5.43
C ARG A 57 10.06 -8.47 -4.81
N ILE A 58 8.91 -8.28 -5.45
CA ILE A 58 7.70 -9.06 -5.19
C ILE A 58 7.23 -9.61 -6.54
N ASP A 59 7.16 -10.93 -6.65
CA ASP A 59 6.95 -11.66 -7.90
C ASP A 59 7.92 -11.15 -8.98
N LYS A 60 7.40 -10.57 -10.06
CA LYS A 60 8.18 -10.05 -11.19
C LYS A 60 8.50 -8.56 -11.10
N HIS A 61 8.14 -7.90 -10.00
CA HIS A 61 8.19 -6.45 -9.86
C HIS A 61 9.30 -6.01 -8.91
N ASN A 62 10.18 -5.13 -9.39
CA ASN A 62 11.08 -4.37 -8.51
C ASN A 62 10.24 -3.32 -7.77
N VAL A 63 10.31 -3.34 -6.44
CA VAL A 63 9.56 -2.47 -5.55
C VAL A 63 10.49 -1.62 -4.71
N VAL A 64 10.11 -0.36 -4.51
CA VAL A 64 10.69 0.51 -3.49
C VAL A 64 9.68 0.71 -2.37
N ILE A 65 10.10 0.48 -1.13
CA ILE A 65 9.27 0.55 0.06
C ILE A 65 9.71 1.76 0.87
N VAL A 66 8.76 2.60 1.28
CA VAL A 66 9.03 3.79 2.08
C VAL A 66 8.13 3.83 3.31
N LEU A 67 8.73 4.12 4.47
CA LEU A 67 8.01 4.43 5.70
C LEU A 67 7.83 5.95 5.81
N LEU A 68 6.58 6.41 5.86
CA LEU A 68 6.26 7.82 6.02
C LEU A 68 6.55 8.32 7.43
N GLY A 69 7.00 9.56 7.53
CA GLY A 69 7.00 10.30 8.78
C GLY A 69 5.57 10.65 9.22
N LYS A 70 5.34 10.76 10.54
CA LYS A 70 4.03 11.14 11.10
C LYS A 70 3.56 12.51 10.59
N GLY A 71 2.30 12.60 10.16
CA GLY A 71 1.64 13.86 9.80
C GLY A 71 1.65 14.19 8.29
N LYS A 72 0.58 14.86 7.82
CA LYS A 72 0.29 15.07 6.39
C LYS A 72 1.39 15.78 5.61
N VAL A 73 2.01 16.80 6.20
CA VAL A 73 3.10 17.55 5.57
C VAL A 73 4.30 16.66 5.31
N ASN A 74 4.68 15.84 6.31
CA ASN A 74 5.78 14.90 6.17
C ASN A 74 5.46 13.85 5.10
N SER A 75 4.22 13.35 5.05
CA SER A 75 3.79 12.41 4.00
C SER A 75 3.84 13.00 2.59
N ALA A 76 3.41 14.25 2.42
CA ALA A 76 3.43 14.92 1.12
C ALA A 76 4.86 15.18 0.64
N THR A 77 5.75 15.64 1.53
CA THR A 77 7.18 15.81 1.22
C THR A 77 7.81 14.46 0.88
N ALA A 78 7.55 13.42 1.68
CA ALA A 78 8.06 12.08 1.43
C ALA A 78 7.62 11.54 0.05
N ALA A 79 6.35 11.72 -0.33
CA ALA A 79 5.87 11.29 -1.64
C ALA A 79 6.52 12.08 -2.81
N SER A 80 6.75 13.38 -2.63
CA SER A 80 7.44 14.20 -3.62
C SER A 80 8.91 13.80 -3.78
N ASP A 81 9.58 13.51 -2.66
CA ASP A 81 10.97 13.06 -2.63
C ASP A 81 11.09 11.68 -3.28
N LEU A 82 10.19 10.74 -2.97
CA LEU A 82 10.10 9.43 -3.62
C LEU A 82 10.03 9.54 -5.15
N ARG A 83 9.12 10.39 -5.66
CA ARG A 83 8.98 10.61 -7.10
C ARG A 83 10.24 11.20 -7.74
N THR A 84 10.98 12.01 -6.99
CA THR A 84 12.23 12.62 -7.47
C THR A 84 13.38 11.61 -7.45
N SER A 85 13.42 10.77 -6.41
CA SER A 85 14.45 9.75 -6.24
C SER A 85 14.27 8.57 -7.18
N TYR A 86 13.03 8.15 -7.45
CA TYR A 86 12.71 6.98 -8.27
C TYR A 86 11.81 7.45 -9.43
N PRO A 87 12.40 7.95 -10.52
CA PRO A 87 11.68 8.75 -11.52
C PRO A 87 10.69 7.94 -12.37
N ASN A 88 10.83 6.61 -12.43
CA ASN A 88 10.02 5.73 -13.27
C ASN A 88 8.88 5.03 -12.51
N ILE A 89 8.62 5.40 -11.27
CA ILE A 89 7.44 4.89 -10.54
C ILE A 89 6.18 5.32 -11.31
N CYS A 90 5.40 4.33 -11.74
CA CYS A 90 4.10 4.53 -12.38
C CYS A 90 2.93 4.08 -11.49
N LEU A 91 3.21 3.30 -10.44
CA LEU A 91 2.22 2.83 -9.47
C LEU A 91 2.74 3.00 -8.05
N THR A 92 2.00 3.75 -7.24
CA THR A 92 2.25 3.86 -5.79
C THR A 92 1.07 3.29 -5.04
N ILE A 93 1.32 2.32 -4.17
CA ILE A 93 0.30 1.68 -3.33
C ILE A 93 0.53 2.11 -1.88
N LEU A 94 -0.46 2.79 -1.31
CA LEU A 94 -0.50 3.04 0.13
C LEU A 94 -1.01 1.78 0.82
N VAL A 95 -0.16 1.15 1.63
CA VAL A 95 -0.48 -0.06 2.38
C VAL A 95 -0.57 0.30 3.86
N GLY A 96 -1.64 -0.15 4.52
CA GLY A 96 -1.79 0.09 5.94
C GLY A 96 -3.11 -0.39 6.51
N VAL A 97 -3.24 -0.25 7.82
CA VAL A 97 -4.47 -0.56 8.56
C VAL A 97 -5.39 0.65 8.56
N CYS A 98 -6.70 0.41 8.49
CA CYS A 98 -7.70 1.48 8.52
C CYS A 98 -8.87 1.13 9.44
N GLY A 99 -9.48 2.17 10.03
CA GLY A 99 -10.78 2.05 10.67
C GLY A 99 -11.91 2.02 9.63
N ALA A 100 -13.00 1.32 9.94
CA ALA A 100 -14.19 1.27 9.10
C ALA A 100 -15.41 1.75 9.88
N VAL A 101 -16.34 2.41 9.18
CA VAL A 101 -17.66 2.74 9.72
C VAL A 101 -18.60 1.58 9.39
N PRO A 102 -19.20 0.89 10.39
CA PRO A 102 -20.09 -0.24 10.13
C PRO A 102 -21.33 0.19 9.33
N SER A 103 -21.69 -0.60 8.32
CA SER A 103 -22.95 -0.44 7.59
C SER A 103 -24.10 -1.18 8.29
N THR A 104 -25.30 -0.64 8.23
CA THR A 104 -26.50 -1.21 8.88
C THR A 104 -27.19 -2.29 8.04
N ASP A 105 -26.74 -2.55 6.82
CA ASP A 105 -27.37 -3.44 5.84
C ASP A 105 -26.86 -4.89 5.86
N GLY A 106 -26.10 -5.29 6.89
CA GLY A 106 -25.61 -6.66 7.07
C GLY A 106 -24.41 -7.06 6.19
N ASN A 107 -24.04 -6.21 5.22
CA ASN A 107 -22.85 -6.34 4.36
C ASN A 107 -21.72 -5.40 4.78
N GLY A 108 -21.68 -5.01 6.06
CA GLY A 108 -20.66 -4.10 6.59
C GLY A 108 -19.25 -4.69 6.59
N ILE A 109 -18.26 -3.80 6.44
CA ILE A 109 -16.83 -4.09 6.56
C ILE A 109 -16.55 -4.64 7.97
N ARG A 110 -15.75 -5.71 8.03
CA ARG A 110 -15.35 -6.37 9.29
C ARG A 110 -13.86 -6.22 9.53
N LEU A 111 -13.46 -6.37 10.78
CA LEU A 111 -12.05 -6.47 11.13
C LEU A 111 -11.43 -7.65 10.37
N GLY A 112 -10.25 -7.42 9.80
CA GLY A 112 -9.54 -8.38 8.96
C GLY A 112 -9.97 -8.41 7.48
N ASP A 113 -10.98 -7.63 7.07
CA ASP A 113 -11.28 -7.47 5.65
C ASP A 113 -10.22 -6.59 4.98
N VAL A 114 -9.74 -7.01 3.80
CA VAL A 114 -8.83 -6.22 2.96
C VAL A 114 -9.64 -5.36 2.01
N VAL A 115 -9.42 -4.05 2.06
CA VAL A 115 -10.14 -3.07 1.23
C VAL A 115 -9.20 -2.49 0.19
N ILE A 116 -9.62 -2.52 -1.07
CA ILE A 116 -8.97 -1.80 -2.16
C ILE A 116 -9.84 -0.58 -2.48
N SER A 117 -9.30 0.61 -2.23
CA SER A 117 -9.98 1.87 -2.48
C SER A 117 -10.10 2.16 -3.97
N ASP A 118 -11.27 2.62 -4.40
CA ASP A 118 -11.52 3.17 -5.73
C ASP A 118 -11.42 4.71 -5.77
N SER A 119 -11.45 5.35 -4.59
CA SER A 119 -11.55 6.80 -4.44
C SER A 119 -11.11 7.26 -3.06
N ILE A 120 -10.53 8.46 -2.99
CA ILE A 120 -10.03 9.06 -1.75
C ILE A 120 -10.81 10.36 -1.50
N VAL A 121 -11.43 10.48 -0.32
CA VAL A 121 -12.18 11.67 0.11
C VAL A 121 -11.42 12.46 1.17
N GLN A 122 -11.01 13.69 0.85
CA GLN A 122 -10.39 14.58 1.83
C GLN A 122 -11.46 15.29 2.68
N TYR A 123 -11.78 14.71 3.84
CA TYR A 123 -12.90 15.15 4.67
C TYR A 123 -12.64 16.43 5.48
N ASP A 124 -11.38 16.78 5.71
CA ASP A 124 -10.95 17.91 6.56
C ASP A 124 -10.48 19.13 5.77
N PHE A 125 -10.60 19.09 4.44
CA PHE A 125 -10.23 20.19 3.56
C PHE A 125 -11.47 20.88 3.01
N GLY A 126 -11.75 22.05 3.57
CA GLY A 126 -12.93 22.82 3.27
C GLY A 126 -12.82 24.21 3.86
N HIS A 127 -13.83 25.02 3.59
CA HIS A 127 -13.96 26.34 4.16
C HIS A 127 -15.16 26.33 5.11
N GLN A 128 -14.93 26.77 6.34
CA GLN A 128 -16.02 26.98 7.27
C GLN A 128 -16.69 28.32 6.97
N THR A 129 -17.96 28.26 6.61
CA THR A 129 -18.85 29.42 6.52
C THR A 129 -19.59 29.59 7.84
N ASP A 130 -20.29 30.72 8.01
CA ASP A 130 -21.07 31.01 9.22
C ASP A 130 -22.21 29.99 9.47
N GLN A 131 -22.60 29.19 8.46
CA GLN A 131 -23.70 28.23 8.54
C GLN A 131 -23.23 26.77 8.46
N GLU A 132 -22.15 26.49 7.73
CA GLU A 132 -21.69 25.11 7.49
C GLU A 132 -20.23 25.01 7.07
N PHE A 133 -19.64 23.83 7.26
CA PHE A 133 -18.35 23.48 6.68
C PHE A 133 -18.53 22.99 5.24
N VAL A 134 -18.11 23.80 4.28
CA VAL A 134 -18.16 23.47 2.86
C VAL A 134 -16.87 22.76 2.47
N ARG A 135 -16.96 21.46 2.23
CA ARG A 135 -15.82 20.66 1.73
C ARG A 135 -15.45 21.10 0.31
N LYS A 136 -14.16 21.29 0.03
CA LYS A 136 -13.70 21.44 -1.36
C LYS A 136 -13.85 20.09 -2.06
N LYS A 137 -14.27 20.11 -3.33
CA LYS A 137 -14.50 18.90 -4.13
C LYS A 137 -13.29 17.97 -4.03
N THR A 138 -13.59 16.76 -3.59
CA THR A 138 -12.70 15.62 -3.60
C THR A 138 -12.20 15.31 -5.01
N PHE A 139 -10.97 14.85 -5.14
CA PHE A 139 -10.44 14.28 -6.37
C PHE A 139 -11.21 13.01 -6.73
N HIS A 140 -12.17 13.11 -7.64
CA HIS A 140 -12.76 11.96 -8.31
C HIS A 140 -11.96 11.68 -9.57
N GLY A 141 -11.50 10.44 -9.76
CA GLY A 141 -11.17 9.72 -11.01
C GLY A 141 -10.34 10.39 -12.13
N ASP A 142 -10.57 11.65 -12.43
CA ASP A 142 -10.07 12.41 -13.58
C ASP A 142 -8.54 12.58 -13.58
N LEU A 143 -7.88 12.36 -12.44
CA LEU A 143 -6.42 12.40 -12.29
C LEU A 143 -5.76 11.01 -12.24
N VAL A 144 -6.55 9.93 -12.28
CA VAL A 144 -6.03 8.56 -12.19
C VAL A 144 -5.72 8.06 -13.61
N PRO A 145 -4.48 7.60 -13.89
CA PRO A 145 -4.13 7.00 -15.17
C PRO A 145 -5.09 5.88 -15.58
N LYS A 146 -5.40 5.81 -16.89
CA LYS A 146 -6.32 4.82 -17.45
C LYS A 146 -5.91 3.38 -17.14
N GLU A 147 -4.61 3.09 -17.05
CA GLU A 147 -4.11 1.76 -16.68
C GLU A 147 -4.55 1.35 -15.28
N ILE A 148 -4.51 2.28 -14.31
CA ILE A 148 -4.92 2.03 -12.93
C ILE A 148 -6.45 1.84 -12.87
N LEU A 149 -7.21 2.66 -13.60
CA LEU A 149 -8.67 2.49 -13.69
C LEU A 149 -9.04 1.12 -14.27
N ASN A 150 -8.41 0.70 -15.37
CA ASN A 150 -8.63 -0.62 -15.96
C ASN A 150 -8.24 -1.75 -15.01
N LEU A 151 -7.16 -1.59 -14.23
CA LEU A 151 -6.77 -2.54 -13.20
C LEU A 151 -7.85 -2.66 -12.12
N LEU A 152 -8.35 -1.53 -11.59
CA LEU A 152 -9.43 -1.52 -10.60
C LEU A 152 -10.69 -2.20 -11.13
N GLU A 153 -11.12 -1.87 -12.34
CA GLU A 153 -12.25 -2.52 -13.02
C GLU A 153 -12.03 -4.05 -13.14
N SER A 154 -10.82 -4.46 -13.52
CA SER A 154 -10.48 -5.89 -13.63
C SER A 154 -10.56 -6.62 -12.28
N LEU A 155 -10.16 -5.97 -11.18
CA LEU A 155 -10.23 -6.51 -9.82
C LEU A 155 -11.67 -6.63 -9.35
N GLN A 156 -12.59 -5.81 -9.86
CA GLN A 156 -14.02 -5.88 -9.53
C GLN A 156 -14.75 -7.04 -10.23
N THR A 157 -14.20 -7.57 -11.32
CA THR A 157 -14.77 -8.73 -12.03
C THR A 157 -14.80 -9.99 -11.16
N PHE A 158 -15.70 -10.93 -11.48
CA PHE A 158 -15.76 -12.22 -10.79
C PHE A 158 -14.41 -12.96 -10.79
N LEU A 159 -13.72 -12.98 -11.92
CA LEU A 159 -12.42 -13.66 -12.04
C LEU A 159 -11.33 -12.93 -11.22
N GLY A 160 -11.30 -11.60 -11.28
CA GLY A 160 -10.38 -10.77 -10.51
C GLY A 160 -10.54 -10.98 -9.01
N LYS A 161 -11.77 -10.85 -8.49
CA LYS A 161 -12.10 -11.11 -7.09
C LYS A 161 -11.69 -12.51 -6.65
N ARG A 162 -12.01 -13.54 -7.45
CA ARG A 162 -11.70 -14.93 -7.11
C ARG A 162 -10.19 -15.18 -7.03
N ARG A 163 -9.40 -14.62 -7.96
CA ARG A 163 -7.94 -14.74 -7.95
C ARG A 163 -7.35 -14.01 -6.75
N LEU A 164 -7.73 -12.74 -6.56
CA LEU A 164 -7.28 -11.94 -5.45
C LEU A 164 -7.55 -12.61 -4.10
N MET A 165 -8.78 -13.11 -3.88
CA MET A 165 -9.12 -13.82 -2.63
C MET A 165 -8.25 -15.06 -2.40
N LYS A 166 -7.98 -15.83 -3.47
CA LYS A 166 -7.14 -17.02 -3.38
C LYS A 166 -5.70 -16.64 -3.04
N ASP A 167 -5.14 -15.70 -3.79
CA ASP A 167 -3.74 -15.30 -3.66
C ASP A 167 -3.51 -14.60 -2.31
N SER A 168 -4.43 -13.73 -1.88
CA SER A 168 -4.40 -13.10 -0.56
C SER A 168 -4.49 -14.11 0.59
N ALA A 169 -5.29 -15.19 0.46
CA ALA A 169 -5.35 -16.21 1.50
C ALA A 169 -4.00 -16.92 1.68
N THR A 170 -3.35 -17.29 0.57
CA THR A 170 -2.01 -17.89 0.59
C THR A 170 -0.97 -16.93 1.17
N SER A 171 -0.91 -15.68 0.72
CA SER A 171 0.06 -14.71 1.24
C SER A 171 -0.14 -14.40 2.72
N ILE A 172 -1.38 -14.39 3.22
CA ILE A 172 -1.66 -14.18 4.65
C ILE A 172 -1.16 -15.38 5.48
N GLU A 173 -1.30 -16.61 4.98
CA GLU A 173 -0.78 -17.79 5.65
C GLU A 173 0.76 -17.75 5.73
N GLU A 174 1.43 -17.46 4.62
CA GLU A 174 2.90 -17.31 4.55
C GLU A 174 3.41 -16.18 5.46
N LEU A 175 2.68 -15.06 5.52
CA LEU A 175 2.98 -13.95 6.40
C LEU A 175 2.89 -14.36 7.88
N LYS A 176 1.83 -15.08 8.26
CA LYS A 176 1.66 -15.59 9.64
C LYS A 176 2.77 -16.55 10.03
N GLU A 177 3.17 -17.45 9.13
CA GLU A 177 4.29 -18.36 9.36
C GLU A 177 5.61 -17.59 9.53
N THR A 178 5.85 -16.58 8.70
CA THR A 178 7.04 -15.73 8.78
C THR A 178 7.08 -14.91 10.06
N ALA A 179 5.97 -14.29 10.45
CA ALA A 179 5.83 -13.57 11.72
C ALA A 179 6.11 -14.49 12.92
N ALA A 180 5.55 -15.71 12.91
CA ALA A 180 5.77 -16.70 13.97
C ALA A 180 7.25 -17.11 14.08
N ARG A 181 7.95 -17.32 12.96
CA ARG A 181 9.41 -17.60 12.95
C ARG A 181 10.24 -16.47 13.55
N LEU A 182 9.80 -15.23 13.35
CA LEU A 182 10.45 -14.03 13.89
C LEU A 182 10.04 -13.73 15.34
N GLY A 183 9.26 -14.60 15.99
CA GLY A 183 8.80 -14.43 17.36
C GLY A 183 7.72 -13.36 17.53
N GLN A 184 7.13 -12.88 16.43
CA GLN A 184 5.97 -12.02 16.45
C GLN A 184 4.71 -12.89 16.45
N HIS A 185 4.17 -13.13 17.64
CA HIS A 185 2.93 -13.86 17.82
C HIS A 185 1.75 -12.89 17.85
N GLU A 186 0.90 -12.91 16.82
CA GLU A 186 -0.39 -12.23 16.86
C GLU A 186 -1.50 -13.14 17.41
N ILE A 187 -2.33 -12.55 18.27
CA ILE A 187 -3.54 -13.16 18.84
C ILE A 187 -4.73 -12.58 18.06
N TYR A 188 -4.91 -12.97 16.80
CA TYR A 188 -6.09 -12.59 16.03
C TYR A 188 -6.82 -13.81 15.48
N ASP A 189 -7.89 -14.18 16.18
CA ASP A 189 -8.90 -15.11 15.69
C ASP A 189 -10.02 -14.32 15.02
N ARG A 190 -10.24 -14.58 13.73
CA ARG A 190 -11.33 -13.93 12.99
C ARG A 190 -12.66 -14.33 13.64
N PRO A 191 -13.46 -13.38 14.15
CA PRO A 191 -14.70 -13.72 14.82
C PRO A 191 -15.68 -14.36 13.83
N GLU A 192 -16.33 -15.45 14.27
CA GLU A 192 -17.34 -16.15 13.48
C GLU A 192 -18.53 -15.23 13.13
N LYS A 193 -19.24 -15.56 12.05
CA LYS A 193 -20.45 -14.84 11.62
C LYS A 193 -21.48 -14.85 12.77
N LYS A 194 -21.59 -13.75 13.51
CA LYS A 194 -22.79 -13.47 14.28
C LYS A 194 -23.89 -13.07 13.29
N ASN A 195 -24.93 -13.89 13.22
CA ASN A 195 -26.17 -13.51 12.55
C ASN A 195 -26.80 -12.40 13.42
N TYR A 196 -26.78 -11.17 12.92
CA TYR A 196 -27.56 -10.06 13.47
C TYR A 196 -28.87 -9.95 12.72
#